data_AF-A0A444U6V6-F1
#
_entry.id   AF-A0A444U6V6-F1
#
_cell.length_a   1.000
_cell.length_b   1.000
_cell.length_c   1.000
_cell.angle_alpha   90.00
_cell.angle_beta   90.00
_cell.angle_gamma   90.00
#
_symmetry.space_group_name_H-M   'P 1'
#
loop_
_entity.id
_entity.type
_entity.pdbx_description
1 polymer ?
#
loop_
_entity_poly.entity_id
_entity_poly.type
_entity_poly.pdbx_seq_one_letter_code
_entity_poly.pdbx_strand_id
1 'polypeptide(L)'
;MMCLMTVTLIRMPGLPDWYENTSLMVNDEILQPVVKDIHPLIQIHFVKCNVGLYCLFPGCEVEILGVRPAYCRVYYNTPSDADFKTAVDDAVESLRNGSADMAAVYYERNDVEGHHHGPWSAQRKEATKNLDNVLKEMNQKIKAKNLQNDLNVILFSDHGMTELQWMEKVIELQTYINLTDLVKMMDRGPVVNLWPEEGKLDEVYNKLKVVKSMTVYKKEEIPDRFHYKKGKFVSPLTLVAEPGWFIIELFNYEIKTGMASTNEESKEKLPYWENATGIKEGWQHGWHGYDNEFIDMRGFFMAYGPDFKKAYRAAPIRGVDVYNVMCNVAGIKPLPNNGSWSRVECMLSSNANLARPFALSSCMLALILRLLA
;
A
#
# COMPACT_ATOMS: atom_id res chain seq x y z
N MET A 1 -14.13 2.39 -6.06
CA MET A 1 -13.83 3.82 -5.77
C MET A 1 -12.33 4.00 -5.68
N MET A 2 -11.79 5.21 -5.80
CA MET A 2 -10.33 5.46 -5.71
C MET A 2 -10.02 6.02 -4.32
N CYS A 3 -9.11 5.37 -3.58
CA CYS A 3 -8.82 5.69 -2.18
C CYS A 3 -7.40 6.17 -2.01
N LEU A 4 -6.42 5.28 -2.07
CA LEU A 4 -5.02 5.66 -2.13
C LEU A 4 -4.51 5.57 -3.56
N MET A 5 -3.47 6.33 -3.90
CA MET A 5 -2.80 6.17 -5.18
C MET A 5 -1.30 6.21 -4.99
N THR A 6 -0.63 5.24 -5.59
CA THR A 6 0.81 5.28 -5.80
C THR A 6 1.09 5.58 -7.26
N VAL A 7 1.89 6.63 -7.50
CA VAL A 7 2.50 6.93 -8.79
C VAL A 7 3.89 6.34 -8.79
N THR A 8 4.14 5.40 -9.69
CA THR A 8 5.45 4.79 -9.91
C THR A 8 5.94 5.14 -11.30
N LEU A 9 7.05 5.87 -11.37
CA LEU A 9 7.70 6.26 -12.61
C LEU A 9 9.00 5.45 -12.73
N ILE A 10 9.20 4.76 -13.86
CA ILE A 10 10.35 3.87 -14.09
C ILE A 10 10.99 4.25 -15.42
N ARG A 11 12.27 4.62 -15.38
CA ARG A 11 13.07 4.91 -16.58
C ARG A 11 13.41 3.60 -17.29
N MET A 12 13.43 3.60 -18.62
CA MET A 12 13.91 2.44 -19.38
C MET A 12 15.40 2.19 -19.11
N PRO A 13 15.87 0.93 -19.13
CA PRO A 13 17.27 0.61 -18.84
C PRO A 13 18.23 1.32 -19.82
N GLY A 14 19.13 2.14 -19.29
CA GLY A 14 20.33 2.66 -19.95
C GLY A 14 21.57 2.31 -19.11
N LEU A 15 22.73 2.12 -19.74
CA LEU A 15 23.98 1.77 -19.04
C LEU A 15 24.26 2.79 -17.92
N PRO A 16 24.39 2.37 -16.65
CA PRO A 16 24.80 3.26 -15.58
C PRO A 16 26.32 3.42 -15.59
N ASP A 17 26.78 4.67 -15.71
CA ASP A 17 28.07 5.08 -15.16
C ASP A 17 27.80 5.66 -13.77
N TRP A 18 28.73 5.41 -12.84
CA TRP A 18 28.88 5.90 -11.45
C TRP A 18 28.01 5.31 -10.31
N TYR A 19 28.71 4.90 -9.23
CA TYR A 19 28.21 4.75 -7.86
C TYR A 19 29.38 5.01 -6.89
N GLU A 20 29.23 5.95 -5.96
CA GLU A 20 30.08 6.06 -4.76
C GLU A 20 29.20 6.16 -3.50
N ASN A 21 29.67 5.47 -2.45
CA ASN A 21 29.06 5.22 -1.14
C ASN A 21 28.64 6.49 -0.38
N THR A 22 27.50 6.43 0.30
CA THR A 22 27.30 7.18 1.56
C THR A 22 26.57 6.32 2.60
N SER A 23 27.18 6.21 3.78
CA SER A 23 26.63 5.57 4.98
C SER A 23 26.22 6.65 5.99
N LEU A 24 25.00 6.57 6.55
CA LEU A 24 24.58 7.37 7.70
C LEU A 24 23.79 6.49 8.68
N MET A 25 24.15 6.60 9.97
CA MET A 25 23.61 5.80 11.09
C MET A 25 22.46 6.51 11.84
N VAL A 26 21.71 5.71 12.64
CA VAL A 26 20.82 6.03 13.80
C VAL A 26 19.35 6.30 13.41
N ASN A 27 18.26 5.78 14.03
CA ASN A 27 17.91 5.42 15.43
C ASN A 27 16.91 4.22 15.49
N ASP A 28 16.91 3.43 16.58
CA ASP A 28 16.77 1.96 16.45
C ASP A 28 15.79 1.21 17.41
N GLU A 29 14.66 1.80 17.84
CA GLU A 29 13.81 1.15 18.87
C GLU A 29 12.42 0.64 18.42
N ILE A 30 11.92 0.97 17.23
CA ILE A 30 10.59 0.52 16.76
C ILE A 30 10.67 -0.61 15.70
N LEU A 31 11.84 -0.85 15.09
CA LEU A 31 11.93 -1.54 13.79
C LEU A 31 12.75 -2.83 13.76
N GLN A 32 13.56 -3.13 14.79
CA GLN A 32 14.62 -4.14 14.70
C GLN A 32 14.18 -5.64 14.67
N PRO A 33 13.17 -6.11 15.43
CA PRO A 33 12.87 -7.55 15.47
C PRO A 33 11.98 -8.06 14.33
N VAL A 34 11.18 -7.19 13.71
CA VAL A 34 10.13 -7.60 12.74
C VAL A 34 10.67 -7.77 11.32
N VAL A 35 11.68 -6.97 10.95
CA VAL A 35 12.15 -6.77 9.58
C VAL A 35 13.05 -7.89 9.05
N LYS A 36 13.65 -8.70 9.94
CA LYS A 36 14.63 -9.74 9.56
C LYS A 36 14.06 -10.92 8.76
N ASP A 37 12.76 -11.22 8.89
CA ASP A 37 12.11 -12.33 8.15
C ASP A 37 11.15 -11.87 7.05
N ILE A 38 11.21 -10.60 6.63
CA ILE A 38 10.32 -10.08 5.59
C ILE A 38 10.92 -10.40 4.22
N HIS A 39 10.13 -10.97 3.31
CA HIS A 39 10.52 -11.09 1.91
C HIS A 39 10.89 -9.69 1.37
N PRO A 40 12.02 -9.50 0.65
CA PRO A 40 12.47 -8.17 0.27
C PRO A 40 11.35 -7.35 -0.37
N LEU A 41 11.07 -6.18 0.20
CA LEU A 41 10.17 -5.21 -0.43
C LEU A 41 10.73 -4.79 -1.78
N ILE A 42 9.87 -4.39 -2.71
CA ILE A 42 10.28 -4.01 -4.06
C ILE A 42 11.39 -2.95 -4.05
N GLN A 43 11.29 -1.97 -3.16
CA GLN A 43 12.29 -0.93 -2.99
C GLN A 43 13.69 -1.48 -2.68
N ILE A 44 13.78 -2.51 -1.83
CA ILE A 44 15.05 -3.13 -1.43
C ILE A 44 15.61 -3.98 -2.56
N HIS A 45 14.74 -4.70 -3.25
CA HIS A 45 15.16 -5.48 -4.41
C HIS A 45 15.73 -4.58 -5.51
N PHE A 46 15.07 -3.46 -5.79
CA PHE A 46 15.48 -2.52 -6.83
C PHE A 46 16.81 -1.84 -6.48
N VAL A 47 16.98 -1.38 -5.23
CA VAL A 47 18.26 -0.83 -4.77
C VAL A 47 19.38 -1.87 -4.86
N LYS A 48 19.12 -3.14 -4.50
CA LYS A 48 20.10 -4.23 -4.66
C LYS A 48 20.43 -4.54 -6.12
N CYS A 49 19.59 -4.12 -7.07
CA CYS A 49 19.83 -4.19 -8.51
C CYS A 49 20.44 -2.89 -9.08
N ASN A 50 20.98 -2.02 -8.22
CA ASN A 50 21.57 -0.71 -8.58
C ASN A 50 20.58 0.24 -9.28
N VAL A 51 19.30 0.18 -8.91
CA VAL A 51 18.30 1.16 -9.36
C VAL A 51 18.24 2.30 -8.35
N GLY A 52 18.58 3.51 -8.77
CA GLY A 52 18.43 4.72 -7.96
C GLY A 52 16.95 4.97 -7.65
N LEU A 53 16.56 4.88 -6.38
CA LEU A 53 15.16 4.99 -5.95
C LEU A 53 14.88 6.27 -5.19
N TYR A 54 13.96 7.08 -5.72
CA TYR A 54 13.36 8.24 -5.04
C TYR A 54 11.99 7.83 -4.47
N CYS A 55 11.90 7.66 -3.15
CA CYS A 55 10.72 7.07 -2.51
C CYS A 55 10.02 8.04 -1.54
N LEU A 56 8.70 8.17 -1.68
CA LEU A 56 7.82 8.82 -0.69
C LEU A 56 6.74 7.84 -0.20
N PHE A 57 7.09 6.56 -0.11
CA PHE A 57 6.17 5.49 0.29
C PHE A 57 6.36 5.19 1.78
N PRO A 58 5.29 4.96 2.57
CA PRO A 58 5.42 4.50 3.94
C PRO A 58 6.31 3.25 4.04
N GLY A 59 7.36 3.30 4.88
CA GLY A 59 8.37 2.26 4.98
C GLY A 59 9.65 2.54 4.19
N CYS A 60 9.78 3.66 3.47
CA CYS A 60 11.06 4.07 2.87
C CYS A 60 12.09 4.51 3.91
N GLU A 61 11.62 4.94 5.08
CA GLU A 61 12.40 5.39 6.23
C GLU A 61 12.99 4.22 7.04
N VAL A 62 12.58 2.99 6.74
CA VAL A 62 13.00 1.78 7.43
C VAL A 62 14.20 1.16 6.72
N GLU A 63 15.23 0.80 7.48
CA GLU A 63 16.30 -0.05 6.97
C GLU A 63 15.80 -1.49 6.91
N ILE A 64 15.74 -2.05 5.70
CA ILE A 64 15.22 -3.40 5.49
C ILE A 64 16.32 -4.24 4.87
N LEU A 65 16.71 -5.31 5.58
CA LEU A 65 17.79 -6.21 5.18
C LEU A 65 19.12 -5.48 4.92
N GLY A 66 19.43 -4.46 5.75
CA GLY A 66 20.66 -3.68 5.67
C GLY A 66 20.70 -2.65 4.53
N VAL A 67 19.55 -2.36 3.91
CA VAL A 67 19.47 -1.49 2.73
C VAL A 67 18.40 -0.41 2.94
N ARG A 68 18.68 0.78 2.39
CA ARG A 68 17.78 1.94 2.33
C ARG A 68 17.72 2.46 0.88
N PRO A 69 16.61 3.10 0.46
CA PRO A 69 16.56 3.79 -0.83
C PRO A 69 17.59 4.92 -0.90
N ALA A 70 18.02 5.25 -2.12
CA ALA A 70 18.96 6.34 -2.36
C ALA A 70 18.41 7.70 -1.88
N TYR A 71 17.09 7.88 -1.98
CA TYR A 71 16.39 9.00 -1.38
C TYR A 71 15.04 8.54 -0.78
N CYS A 72 14.76 8.99 0.44
CA CYS A 72 13.46 8.84 1.09
C CYS A 72 13.03 10.18 1.68
N ARG A 73 11.84 10.65 1.30
CA ARG A 73 11.17 11.75 2.03
C ARG A 73 10.20 11.11 3.02
N VAL A 74 10.56 11.21 4.29
CA VAL A 74 9.84 10.58 5.41
C VAL A 74 8.40 11.10 5.46
N TYR A 75 7.47 10.17 5.63
CA TYR A 75 6.05 10.47 5.81
C TYR A 75 5.82 10.90 7.27
N TYR A 76 5.50 12.18 7.49
CA TYR A 76 5.22 12.72 8.83
C TYR A 76 3.73 12.98 9.07
N ASN A 77 3.06 13.57 8.08
CA ASN A 77 1.63 13.91 8.10
C ASN A 77 1.04 13.60 6.71
N THR A 78 -0.29 13.51 6.62
CA THR A 78 -1.01 13.41 5.34
C THR A 78 -0.55 14.51 4.38
N PRO A 79 0.07 14.16 3.24
CA PRO A 79 0.56 15.14 2.29
C PRO A 79 -0.58 15.98 1.71
N SER A 80 -0.37 17.29 1.63
CA SER A 80 -1.30 18.16 0.91
C SER A 80 -1.22 17.93 -0.60
N ASP A 81 -2.21 18.43 -1.36
CA ASP A 81 -2.18 18.41 -2.83
C ASP A 81 -0.92 19.15 -3.37
N ALA A 82 -0.47 20.20 -2.68
CA ALA A 82 0.74 20.94 -3.03
C ALA A 82 2.02 20.13 -2.74
N ASP A 83 2.06 19.38 -1.63
CA ASP A 83 3.16 18.47 -1.31
C ASP A 83 3.26 17.36 -2.34
N PHE A 84 2.12 16.75 -2.70
CA PHE A 84 2.06 15.71 -3.72
C PHE A 84 2.53 16.24 -5.08
N LYS A 85 2.05 17.42 -5.50
CA LYS A 85 2.52 18.07 -6.72
C LYS A 85 4.04 18.28 -6.70
N THR A 86 4.58 18.80 -5.61
CA THR A 86 6.02 19.03 -5.44
C THR A 86 6.80 17.72 -5.53
N ALA A 87 6.33 16.67 -4.86
CA ALA A 87 6.94 15.35 -4.90
C ALA A 87 6.95 14.72 -6.31
N VAL A 88 5.86 14.87 -7.06
CA VAL A 88 5.79 14.46 -8.47
C VAL A 88 6.73 15.28 -9.34
N ASP A 89 6.81 16.59 -9.08
CA ASP A 89 7.70 17.50 -9.79
C ASP A 89 9.18 17.13 -9.59
N ASP A 90 9.57 16.85 -8.35
CA ASP A 90 10.93 16.43 -7.96
C ASP A 90 11.25 15.04 -8.53
N ALA A 91 10.30 14.11 -8.48
CA ALA A 91 10.46 12.78 -9.07
C ALA A 91 10.80 12.83 -10.57
N VAL A 92 10.07 13.64 -11.35
CA VAL A 92 10.34 13.83 -12.78
C VAL A 92 11.72 14.46 -13.02
N GLU A 93 12.16 15.38 -12.16
CA GLU A 93 13.48 16.00 -12.27
C GLU A 93 14.61 15.01 -11.95
N SER A 94 14.46 14.23 -10.88
CA SER A 94 15.42 13.20 -10.48
C SER A 94 15.59 12.12 -11.57
N LEU A 95 14.50 11.73 -12.22
CA LEU A 95 14.54 10.81 -13.37
C LEU A 95 15.23 11.43 -14.58
N ARG A 96 15.02 12.74 -14.82
CA ARG A 96 15.62 13.45 -15.94
C ARG A 96 17.13 13.62 -15.78
N ASN A 97 17.57 14.02 -14.59
CA ASN A 97 18.98 14.28 -14.31
C ASN A 97 19.78 13.01 -14.01
N GLY A 98 19.11 11.86 -13.88
CA GLY A 98 19.75 10.56 -13.67
C GLY A 98 20.15 10.29 -12.23
N SER A 99 19.68 11.09 -11.27
CA SER A 99 19.86 10.79 -9.84
C SER A 99 18.92 9.67 -9.36
N ALA A 100 17.91 9.33 -10.15
CA ALA A 100 17.04 8.18 -9.94
C ALA A 100 16.71 7.47 -11.26
N ASP A 101 16.54 6.15 -11.18
CA ASP A 101 16.04 5.29 -12.25
C ASP A 101 14.55 4.94 -12.02
N MET A 102 14.11 5.01 -10.76
CA MET A 102 12.72 4.83 -10.36
C MET A 102 12.32 5.87 -9.32
N ALA A 103 11.08 6.36 -9.42
CA ALA A 103 10.46 7.18 -8.39
C ALA A 103 9.09 6.63 -8.01
N ALA A 104 8.81 6.57 -6.70
CA ALA A 104 7.53 6.16 -6.15
C ALA A 104 6.97 7.27 -5.26
N VAL A 105 5.78 7.79 -5.61
CA VAL A 105 5.11 8.89 -4.90
C VAL A 105 3.74 8.40 -4.42
N TYR A 106 3.47 8.57 -3.13
CA TYR A 106 2.21 8.17 -2.50
C TYR A 106 1.25 9.36 -2.33
N TYR A 107 -0.05 9.14 -2.51
CA TYR A 107 -1.11 10.11 -2.32
C TYR A 107 -2.25 9.54 -1.49
N GLU A 108 -2.65 10.28 -0.46
CA GLU A 108 -3.56 9.79 0.58
C GLU A 108 -4.90 10.53 0.65
N ARG A 109 -5.00 11.75 0.12
CA ARG A 109 -6.15 12.64 0.37
C ARG A 109 -7.50 12.03 -0.02
N ASN A 110 -7.54 11.26 -1.11
CA ASN A 110 -8.77 10.59 -1.55
C ASN A 110 -9.31 9.58 -0.52
N ASP A 111 -8.43 8.91 0.22
CA ASP A 111 -8.77 7.97 1.28
C ASP A 111 -9.27 8.72 2.51
N VAL A 112 -8.55 9.78 2.91
CA VAL A 112 -8.96 10.68 4.00
C VAL A 112 -10.37 11.24 3.77
N GLU A 113 -10.63 11.79 2.58
CA GLU A 113 -11.96 12.32 2.25
C GLU A 113 -13.02 11.22 2.10
N GLY A 114 -12.61 10.02 1.67
CA GLY A 114 -13.47 8.84 1.61
C GLY A 114 -13.90 8.37 3.00
N HIS A 115 -13.00 8.40 3.97
CA HIS A 115 -13.26 8.12 5.37
C HIS A 115 -14.17 9.19 5.99
N HIS A 116 -13.78 10.46 5.90
CA HIS A 116 -14.46 11.56 6.59
C HIS A 116 -15.84 11.90 6.05
N HIS A 117 -16.10 11.68 4.76
CA HIS A 117 -17.34 12.11 4.13
C HIS A 117 -18.05 11.00 3.35
N GLY A 118 -17.43 9.83 3.23
CA GLY A 118 -17.97 8.71 2.50
C GLY A 118 -17.51 8.71 1.03
N PRO A 119 -17.49 7.52 0.40
CA PRO A 119 -16.91 7.33 -0.92
C PRO A 119 -17.68 8.00 -2.06
N TRP A 120 -18.93 8.43 -1.87
CA TRP A 120 -19.74 9.09 -2.91
C TRP A 120 -19.89 10.60 -2.71
N SER A 121 -19.23 11.16 -1.69
CA SER A 121 -19.29 12.56 -1.30
C SER A 121 -18.75 13.53 -2.36
N ALA A 122 -19.12 14.80 -2.23
CA ALA A 122 -18.59 15.87 -3.07
C ALA A 122 -17.09 16.10 -2.79
N GLN A 123 -16.68 15.98 -1.54
CA GLN A 123 -15.31 16.20 -1.07
C GLN A 123 -14.35 15.17 -1.66
N ARG A 124 -14.71 13.88 -1.60
CA ARG A 124 -13.92 12.81 -2.23
C ARG A 124 -13.84 13.01 -3.75
N LYS A 125 -14.94 13.41 -4.40
CA LYS A 125 -14.93 13.74 -5.84
C LYS A 125 -14.01 14.92 -6.15
N GLU A 126 -13.96 15.93 -5.29
CA GLU A 126 -13.09 17.08 -5.47
C GLU A 126 -11.61 16.73 -5.29
N ALA A 127 -11.26 15.94 -4.27
CA ALA A 127 -9.91 15.40 -4.11
C ALA A 127 -9.47 14.60 -5.35
N THR A 128 -10.38 13.82 -5.95
CA THR A 128 -10.09 13.10 -7.19
C THR A 128 -9.83 14.04 -8.38
N LYS A 129 -10.54 15.17 -8.49
CA LYS A 129 -10.28 16.17 -9.54
C LYS A 129 -8.95 16.88 -9.33
N ASN A 130 -8.61 17.22 -8.10
CA ASN A 130 -7.31 17.84 -7.78
C ASN A 130 -6.16 16.91 -8.18
N LEU A 131 -6.31 15.62 -7.87
CA LEU A 131 -5.34 14.60 -8.27
C LEU A 131 -5.21 14.49 -9.79
N ASP A 132 -6.32 14.47 -10.53
CA ASP A 132 -6.32 14.46 -12.00
C ASP A 132 -5.59 15.67 -12.60
N ASN A 133 -5.78 16.87 -12.01
CA ASN A 133 -5.05 18.07 -12.41
C ASN A 133 -3.53 17.90 -12.22
N VAL A 134 -3.08 17.36 -11.08
CA VAL A 134 -1.65 17.10 -10.85
C VAL A 134 -1.10 16.07 -11.85
N LEU A 135 -1.85 15.00 -12.15
CA LEU A 135 -1.45 14.00 -13.16
C LEU A 135 -1.40 14.58 -14.58
N LYS A 136 -2.28 15.54 -14.90
CA LYS A 136 -2.24 16.28 -16.16
C LYS A 136 -0.98 17.14 -16.26
N GLU A 137 -0.63 17.86 -15.20
CA GLU A 137 0.59 18.67 -15.13
C GLU A 137 1.86 17.82 -15.18
N MET A 138 1.89 16.69 -14.46
CA MET A 138 2.96 15.69 -14.55
C MET A 138 3.18 15.26 -16.00
N ASN A 139 2.09 14.92 -16.71
CA ASN A 139 2.16 14.54 -18.11
C ASN A 139 2.73 15.65 -18.99
N GLN A 140 2.32 16.90 -18.80
CA GLN A 140 2.88 18.05 -19.52
C GLN A 140 4.38 18.20 -19.27
N LYS A 141 4.81 18.04 -18.02
CA LYS A 141 6.23 18.13 -17.64
C LYS A 141 7.06 17.00 -18.25
N ILE A 142 6.57 15.76 -18.24
CA ILE A 142 7.21 14.62 -18.92
C ILE A 142 7.45 14.94 -20.41
N LYS A 143 6.48 15.59 -21.09
CA LYS A 143 6.69 16.03 -22.50
C LYS A 143 7.73 17.13 -22.60
N ALA A 144 7.62 18.17 -21.78
CA ALA A 144 8.53 19.31 -21.81
C ALA A 144 9.99 18.92 -21.52
N LYS A 145 10.19 17.86 -20.73
CA LYS A 145 11.51 17.30 -20.38
C LYS A 145 11.97 16.19 -21.35
N ASN A 146 11.24 15.95 -22.45
CA ASN A 146 11.55 14.93 -23.45
C ASN A 146 11.70 13.51 -22.88
N LEU A 147 10.91 13.16 -21.87
CA LEU A 147 10.94 11.84 -21.22
C LEU A 147 9.91 10.85 -21.76
N GLN A 148 9.04 11.26 -22.69
CA GLN A 148 7.89 10.46 -23.13
C GLN A 148 8.25 9.09 -23.72
N ASN A 149 9.44 8.97 -24.31
CA ASN A 149 9.92 7.74 -24.93
C ASN A 149 10.84 6.93 -24.01
N ASP A 150 11.23 7.51 -22.86
CA ASP A 150 12.23 6.95 -21.94
C ASP A 150 11.65 6.61 -20.55
N LEU A 151 10.35 6.85 -20.35
CA LEU A 151 9.70 6.73 -19.05
C LEU A 151 8.38 5.97 -19.14
N ASN A 152 8.26 4.95 -18.31
CA ASN A 152 7.01 4.28 -17.99
C ASN A 152 6.40 4.87 -16.72
N VAL A 153 5.07 5.01 -16.71
CA VAL A 153 4.29 5.45 -15.55
C VAL A 153 3.27 4.38 -15.24
N ILE A 154 3.26 3.96 -13.97
CA ILE A 154 2.34 2.98 -13.40
C ILE A 154 1.60 3.68 -12.25
N LEU A 155 0.27 3.58 -12.24
CA LEU A 155 -0.64 4.14 -11.25
C LEU A 155 -1.46 2.99 -10.66
N PHE A 156 -1.52 2.86 -9.35
CA PHE A 156 -2.38 1.87 -8.70
C PHE A 156 -2.85 2.32 -7.32
N SER A 157 -3.93 1.72 -6.84
CA SER A 157 -4.33 1.79 -5.42
C SER A 157 -4.12 0.44 -4.75
N ASP A 158 -3.98 0.48 -3.43
CA ASP A 158 -3.93 -0.69 -2.57
C ASP A 158 -5.33 -1.30 -2.32
N HIS A 159 -6.36 -0.46 -2.17
CA HIS A 159 -7.75 -0.87 -1.97
C HIS A 159 -8.76 0.15 -2.52
N GLY A 160 -10.04 -0.22 -2.38
CA GLY A 160 -11.19 0.67 -2.52
C GLY A 160 -11.74 1.14 -1.16
N MET A 161 -13.02 1.48 -1.08
CA MET A 161 -13.70 2.03 0.11
C MET A 161 -15.18 1.72 0.01
N THR A 162 -15.84 1.46 1.12
CA THR A 162 -17.31 1.30 1.20
C THR A 162 -17.89 2.29 2.19
N GLU A 163 -19.18 2.57 2.09
CA GLU A 163 -19.91 3.35 3.08
C GLU A 163 -19.99 2.64 4.44
N LEU A 164 -19.93 3.42 5.51
CA LEU A 164 -20.27 3.00 6.87
C LEU A 164 -21.69 3.48 7.23
N GLN A 165 -22.35 2.73 8.11
CA GLN A 165 -23.66 3.08 8.66
C GLN A 165 -23.58 3.19 10.18
N TRP A 166 -22.79 4.14 10.68
CA TRP A 166 -22.75 4.45 12.10
C TRP A 166 -24.03 5.17 12.55
N MET A 167 -24.66 4.83 13.68
CA MET A 167 -24.29 3.77 14.67
C MET A 167 -25.09 2.47 14.49
N GLU A 168 -25.90 2.33 13.44
CA GLU A 168 -26.77 1.16 13.24
C GLU A 168 -26.00 -0.14 13.03
N LYS A 169 -24.80 -0.07 12.43
CA LYS A 169 -23.95 -1.22 12.11
C LYS A 169 -22.63 -1.23 12.88
N VAL A 170 -22.71 -1.07 14.20
CA VAL A 170 -21.55 -1.19 15.09
C VAL A 170 -21.66 -2.45 15.95
N ILE A 171 -20.56 -3.20 16.06
CA ILE A 171 -20.45 -4.39 16.90
C ILE A 171 -19.59 -4.03 18.11
N GLU A 172 -20.20 -4.05 19.29
CA GLU A 172 -19.53 -3.76 20.56
C GLU A 172 -19.11 -5.05 21.27
N LEU A 173 -17.81 -5.35 21.30
CA LEU A 173 -17.31 -6.62 21.84
C LEU A 173 -17.64 -6.81 23.33
N GLN A 174 -17.62 -5.73 24.12
CA GLN A 174 -17.98 -5.77 25.55
C GLN A 174 -19.39 -6.32 25.84
N THR A 175 -20.30 -6.30 24.86
CA THR A 175 -21.67 -6.78 25.03
C THR A 175 -21.74 -8.32 24.96
N TYR A 176 -20.68 -8.95 24.47
CA TYR A 176 -20.58 -10.40 24.27
C TYR A 176 -19.50 -11.04 25.15
N ILE A 177 -18.41 -10.33 25.43
CA ILE A 177 -17.26 -10.84 26.19
C ILE A 177 -16.80 -9.84 27.26
N ASN A 178 -16.12 -10.32 28.29
CA ASN A 178 -15.42 -9.44 29.22
C ASN A 178 -14.07 -9.07 28.61
N LEU A 179 -13.80 -7.77 28.45
CA LEU A 179 -12.55 -7.29 27.86
C LEU A 179 -11.32 -7.65 28.70
N THR A 180 -11.48 -7.94 30.00
CA THR A 180 -10.38 -8.43 30.85
C THR A 180 -9.97 -9.87 30.54
N ASP A 181 -10.75 -10.61 29.74
CA ASP A 181 -10.36 -11.95 29.25
C ASP A 181 -9.40 -11.85 28.04
N LEU A 182 -8.97 -10.66 27.64
CA LEU A 182 -8.06 -10.41 26.52
C LEU A 182 -6.73 -9.83 27.01
N VAL A 183 -5.63 -10.48 26.63
CA VAL A 183 -4.26 -9.95 26.79
C VAL A 183 -4.05 -8.76 25.87
N LYS A 184 -4.55 -8.87 24.63
CA LYS A 184 -4.34 -7.86 23.59
C LYS A 184 -5.48 -7.86 22.57
N MET A 185 -5.87 -6.66 22.16
CA MET A 185 -6.67 -6.42 20.97
C MET A 185 -5.88 -5.48 20.05
N MET A 186 -5.89 -5.78 18.75
CA MET A 186 -5.30 -4.93 17.72
C MET A 186 -6.36 -4.56 16.70
N ASP A 187 -6.34 -3.27 16.37
CA ASP A 187 -7.21 -2.62 15.38
C ASP A 187 -8.68 -2.48 15.80
N ARG A 188 -9.43 -1.70 15.01
CA ARG A 188 -10.89 -1.52 15.08
C ARG A 188 -11.44 -1.44 13.65
N GLY A 189 -12.67 -1.88 13.47
CA GLY A 189 -13.34 -1.82 12.17
C GLY A 189 -13.54 -3.20 11.54
N PRO A 190 -13.21 -3.41 10.25
CA PRO A 190 -13.56 -4.64 9.55
C PRO A 190 -12.78 -5.87 9.96
N VAL A 191 -11.50 -5.72 10.33
CA VAL A 191 -10.66 -6.85 10.74
C VAL A 191 -10.04 -6.53 12.09
N VAL A 192 -10.40 -7.31 13.10
CA VAL A 192 -9.92 -7.12 14.48
C VAL A 192 -9.22 -8.39 14.94
N ASN A 193 -8.03 -8.24 15.54
CA ASN A 193 -7.20 -9.36 15.98
C ASN A 193 -7.20 -9.43 17.51
N LEU A 194 -7.55 -10.59 18.07
CA LEU A 194 -7.66 -10.80 19.52
C LEU A 194 -6.69 -11.88 20.01
N TRP A 195 -6.04 -11.59 21.14
CA TRP A 195 -5.25 -12.54 21.93
C TRP A 195 -5.93 -12.73 23.30
N PRO A 196 -6.73 -13.80 23.47
CA PRO A 196 -7.33 -14.14 24.75
C PRO A 196 -6.31 -14.55 25.80
N GLU A 197 -6.68 -14.40 27.07
CA GLU A 197 -5.95 -14.95 28.22
C GLU A 197 -5.80 -16.47 28.15
N GLU A 198 -4.84 -17.01 28.91
CA GLU A 198 -4.62 -18.45 28.98
C GLU A 198 -5.89 -19.19 29.43
N GLY A 199 -6.28 -20.23 28.70
CA GLY A 199 -7.52 -20.98 28.96
C GLY A 199 -8.82 -20.30 28.51
N LYS A 200 -8.79 -19.06 28.01
CA LYS A 200 -10.00 -18.29 27.60
C LYS A 200 -10.34 -18.35 26.12
N LEU A 201 -9.46 -18.92 25.28
CA LEU A 201 -9.63 -18.97 23.82
C LEU A 201 -11.01 -19.48 23.39
N ASP A 202 -11.39 -20.67 23.84
CA ASP A 202 -12.65 -21.30 23.42
C ASP A 202 -13.88 -20.59 24.01
N GLU A 203 -13.76 -20.02 25.21
CA GLU A 203 -14.83 -19.24 25.84
C GLU A 203 -15.12 -17.98 25.01
N VAL A 204 -14.08 -17.20 24.69
CA VAL A 204 -14.18 -15.98 23.87
C VAL A 204 -14.69 -16.32 22.47
N TYR A 205 -14.13 -17.36 21.84
CA TYR A 205 -14.55 -17.81 20.52
C TYR A 205 -16.05 -18.15 20.47
N ASN A 206 -16.53 -18.98 21.40
CA ASN A 206 -17.92 -19.43 21.42
C ASN A 206 -18.90 -18.27 21.71
N LYS A 207 -18.51 -17.34 22.59
CA LYS A 207 -19.31 -16.13 22.87
C LYS A 207 -19.41 -15.20 21.67
N LEU A 208 -18.35 -15.02 20.90
CA LEU A 208 -18.36 -14.13 19.73
C LEU A 208 -18.97 -14.79 18.48
N LYS A 209 -18.93 -16.12 18.37
CA LYS A 209 -19.45 -16.87 17.22
C LYS A 209 -20.97 -16.71 17.00
N VAL A 210 -21.71 -16.27 18.01
CA VAL A 210 -23.17 -16.03 17.90
C VAL A 210 -23.51 -14.72 17.17
N VAL A 211 -22.53 -13.83 17.00
CA VAL A 211 -22.72 -12.51 16.38
C VAL A 211 -22.82 -12.68 14.86
N LYS A 212 -24.01 -12.46 14.29
CA LYS A 212 -24.29 -12.72 12.86
C LYS A 212 -23.63 -11.74 11.90
N SER A 213 -23.25 -10.56 12.37
CA SER A 213 -22.74 -9.45 11.54
C SER A 213 -21.22 -9.47 11.35
N MET A 214 -20.56 -10.51 11.85
CA MET A 214 -19.14 -10.77 11.65
C MET A 214 -18.90 -12.28 11.66
N THR A 215 -17.76 -12.70 11.13
CA THR A 215 -17.26 -14.06 11.29
C THR A 215 -16.05 -14.06 12.23
N VAL A 216 -16.03 -15.03 13.13
CA VAL A 216 -14.91 -15.27 14.05
C VAL A 216 -14.15 -16.48 13.55
N TYR A 217 -12.87 -16.30 13.23
CA TYR A 217 -11.99 -17.39 12.82
C TYR A 217 -10.97 -17.66 13.91
N LYS A 218 -10.82 -18.93 14.30
CA LYS A 218 -9.52 -19.39 14.81
C LYS A 218 -8.49 -19.34 13.68
N LYS A 219 -7.22 -19.18 14.01
CA LYS A 219 -6.13 -19.07 13.03
C LYS A 219 -6.20 -20.12 11.93
N GLU A 220 -6.43 -21.39 12.27
CA GLU A 220 -6.53 -22.51 11.35
C GLU A 220 -7.79 -22.49 10.46
N GLU A 221 -8.87 -21.85 10.93
CA GLU A 221 -10.17 -21.74 10.26
C GLU A 221 -10.21 -20.60 9.22
N ILE A 222 -9.23 -19.69 9.25
CA ILE A 222 -9.16 -18.58 8.31
C ILE A 222 -9.13 -19.12 6.85
N PRO A 223 -9.98 -18.61 5.94
CA PRO A 223 -10.07 -19.09 4.57
C PRO A 223 -8.73 -19.07 3.82
N ASP A 224 -8.39 -20.17 3.16
CA ASP A 224 -7.13 -20.30 2.39
C ASP A 224 -6.99 -19.22 1.30
N ARG A 225 -8.11 -18.80 0.70
CA ARG A 225 -8.12 -17.76 -0.34
C ARG A 225 -7.61 -16.40 0.13
N PHE A 226 -7.61 -16.11 1.43
CA PHE A 226 -7.02 -14.88 1.95
C PHE A 226 -5.49 -14.91 1.95
N HIS A 227 -4.88 -16.10 1.85
CA HIS A 227 -3.43 -16.27 1.98
C HIS A 227 -2.83 -15.63 3.25
N TYR A 228 -3.65 -15.46 4.30
CA TYR A 228 -3.30 -14.72 5.51
C TYR A 228 -2.83 -15.63 6.65
N LYS A 229 -3.51 -16.78 6.87
CA LYS A 229 -3.40 -17.61 8.09
C LYS A 229 -2.01 -18.14 8.45
N LYS A 230 -1.11 -18.22 7.47
CA LYS A 230 0.28 -18.69 7.68
C LYS A 230 1.20 -17.60 8.22
N GLY A 231 0.73 -16.35 8.35
CA GLY A 231 1.51 -15.25 8.90
C GLY A 231 1.92 -15.49 10.36
N LYS A 232 3.17 -15.14 10.68
CA LYS A 232 3.74 -15.31 12.03
C LYS A 232 3.03 -14.46 13.09
N PHE A 233 2.47 -13.32 12.69
CA PHE A 233 1.77 -12.38 13.57
C PHE A 233 0.25 -12.53 13.58
N VAL A 234 -0.31 -13.46 12.81
CA VAL A 234 -1.75 -13.73 12.84
C VAL A 234 -2.13 -14.20 14.25
N SER A 235 -3.11 -13.52 14.83
CA SER A 235 -3.64 -13.77 16.17
C SER A 235 -4.32 -15.13 16.30
N PRO A 236 -4.53 -15.63 17.54
CA PRO A 236 -5.33 -16.82 17.78
C PRO A 236 -6.76 -16.69 17.26
N LEU A 237 -7.38 -15.51 17.44
CA LEU A 237 -8.72 -15.18 16.92
C LEU A 237 -8.65 -13.95 16.02
N THR A 238 -9.24 -14.05 14.82
CA THR A 238 -9.40 -12.95 13.88
C THR A 238 -10.89 -12.76 13.59
N LEU A 239 -11.39 -11.55 13.85
CA LEU A 239 -12.76 -11.15 13.56
C LEU A 239 -12.80 -10.48 12.19
N VAL A 240 -13.78 -10.82 11.37
CA VAL A 240 -14.01 -10.19 10.06
C VAL A 240 -15.46 -9.73 9.98
N ALA A 241 -15.70 -8.43 9.96
CA ALA A 241 -17.02 -7.84 9.86
C ALA A 241 -17.61 -8.00 8.46
N GLU A 242 -18.93 -8.13 8.37
CA GLU A 242 -19.65 -8.02 7.09
C GLU A 242 -19.54 -6.58 6.54
N PRO A 243 -19.58 -6.37 5.21
CA PRO A 243 -19.48 -5.05 4.61
C PRO A 243 -20.42 -4.00 5.24
N GLY A 244 -19.85 -2.83 5.58
CA GLY A 244 -20.55 -1.71 6.23
C GLY A 244 -20.70 -1.84 7.75
N TRP A 245 -20.36 -2.99 8.34
CA TRP A 245 -20.25 -3.15 9.79
C TRP A 245 -18.87 -2.74 10.31
N PHE A 246 -18.82 -2.36 11.58
CA PHE A 246 -17.60 -1.88 12.24
C PHE A 246 -17.47 -2.45 13.66
N ILE A 247 -16.35 -3.10 13.98
CA ILE A 247 -16.11 -3.72 15.28
C ILE A 247 -15.31 -2.78 16.20
N ILE A 248 -15.76 -2.63 17.46
CA ILE A 248 -15.08 -1.86 18.52
C ILE A 248 -15.12 -2.58 19.86
N GLU A 249 -14.30 -2.15 20.83
CA GLU A 249 -14.35 -2.72 22.18
C GLU A 249 -15.64 -2.36 22.92
N LEU A 250 -15.96 -1.06 22.99
CA LEU A 250 -17.02 -0.48 23.84
C LEU A 250 -17.45 0.87 23.26
N PHE A 251 -18.76 1.06 23.08
CA PHE A 251 -19.34 2.38 22.82
C PHE A 251 -19.63 3.11 24.13
N ASN A 252 -19.00 4.26 24.38
CA ASN A 252 -19.26 5.00 25.62
C ASN A 252 -20.74 5.42 25.69
N TYR A 253 -21.46 4.95 26.72
CA TYR A 253 -22.90 5.18 26.96
C TYR A 253 -23.26 6.68 27.02
N GLU A 254 -22.31 7.52 27.43
CA GLU A 254 -22.44 8.98 27.52
C GLU A 254 -22.64 9.62 26.13
N ILE A 255 -21.97 9.10 25.09
CA ILE A 255 -22.11 9.52 23.69
C ILE A 255 -23.46 9.06 23.11
N LYS A 256 -23.98 7.90 23.54
CA LYS A 256 -25.27 7.35 23.06
C LYS A 256 -26.46 8.18 23.53
N THR A 257 -26.30 8.91 24.63
CA THR A 257 -27.38 9.65 25.31
C THR A 257 -27.23 11.18 25.22
N GLY A 258 -26.12 11.68 24.68
CA GLY A 258 -25.84 13.12 24.56
C GLY A 258 -25.58 13.81 25.91
N MET A 259 -25.22 13.06 26.96
CA MET A 259 -24.92 13.62 28.28
C MET A 259 -23.41 13.81 28.44
N ALA A 260 -22.99 15.05 28.69
CA ALA A 260 -21.60 15.41 28.95
C ALA A 260 -21.11 14.82 30.30
N SER A 261 -19.97 14.15 30.26
CA SER A 261 -19.25 13.66 31.45
C SER A 261 -17.92 14.39 31.62
N THR A 262 -17.55 14.65 32.87
CA THR A 262 -16.40 15.45 33.33
C THR A 262 -15.10 14.65 33.43
N ASN A 263 -15.08 13.38 33.01
CA ASN A 263 -13.90 12.52 33.16
C ASN A 263 -13.23 12.29 31.79
N GLU A 264 -11.93 12.60 31.70
CA GLU A 264 -11.15 12.57 30.45
C GLU A 264 -10.78 11.16 29.97
N GLU A 265 -10.80 10.15 30.85
CA GLU A 265 -10.30 8.80 30.56
C GLU A 265 -11.24 7.91 29.72
N SER A 266 -12.52 8.26 29.56
CA SER A 266 -13.52 7.42 28.86
C SER A 266 -13.78 7.81 27.40
N LYS A 267 -13.08 8.81 26.85
CA LYS A 267 -13.65 9.63 25.75
C LYS A 267 -13.32 9.28 24.30
N GLU A 268 -12.36 8.43 23.94
CA GLU A 268 -12.08 8.22 22.50
C GLU A 268 -11.74 6.76 22.19
N LYS A 269 -12.74 5.97 21.75
CA LYS A 269 -12.52 4.59 21.28
C LYS A 269 -13.00 4.35 19.84
N LEU A 270 -13.84 5.23 19.31
CA LEU A 270 -14.06 5.30 17.86
C LEU A 270 -13.03 6.24 17.24
N PRO A 271 -12.54 5.97 16.02
CA PRO A 271 -11.58 6.84 15.34
C PRO A 271 -12.28 8.11 14.81
N TYR A 272 -12.76 8.95 15.73
CA TYR A 272 -13.30 10.26 15.38
C TYR A 272 -12.20 11.13 14.77
N TRP A 273 -12.59 12.00 13.84
CA TRP A 273 -11.67 12.94 13.22
C TRP A 273 -11.96 14.39 13.63
N GLU A 274 -10.95 15.25 13.51
CA GLU A 274 -11.03 16.67 13.86
C GLU A 274 -11.80 17.44 12.78
N ASN A 275 -13.11 17.48 12.90
CA ASN A 275 -13.99 18.23 11.99
C ASN A 275 -14.30 19.66 12.46
N ALA A 276 -13.90 20.01 13.69
CA ALA A 276 -14.09 21.31 14.33
C ALA A 276 -12.90 21.63 15.26
N THR A 277 -12.75 22.90 15.64
CA THR A 277 -11.73 23.31 16.62
C THR A 277 -12.11 22.79 18.01
N GLY A 278 -11.37 21.83 18.56
CA GLY A 278 -11.63 21.25 19.88
C GLY A 278 -11.56 19.73 19.90
N ILE A 279 -12.62 19.07 20.38
CA ILE A 279 -12.70 17.62 20.59
C ILE A 279 -12.95 16.90 19.26
N LYS A 280 -12.38 15.70 19.08
CA LYS A 280 -12.64 14.83 17.92
C LYS A 280 -14.06 14.27 18.00
N GLU A 281 -14.98 14.87 17.24
CA GLU A 281 -16.38 14.44 17.19
C GLU A 281 -16.82 13.99 15.78
N GLY A 282 -15.94 14.09 14.78
CA GLY A 282 -16.25 13.76 13.40
C GLY A 282 -16.47 12.27 13.20
N TRP A 283 -17.68 11.88 12.78
CA TRP A 283 -17.99 10.50 12.44
C TRP A 283 -17.32 10.10 11.14
N GLN A 284 -16.99 8.81 11.04
CA GLN A 284 -16.51 8.21 9.81
C GLN A 284 -17.70 7.76 8.96
N HIS A 285 -17.62 8.01 7.67
CA HIS A 285 -18.68 7.73 6.69
C HIS A 285 -18.23 6.71 5.64
N GLY A 286 -16.94 6.41 5.56
CA GLY A 286 -16.40 5.33 4.74
C GLY A 286 -15.33 4.54 5.49
N TRP A 287 -15.17 3.27 5.13
CA TRP A 287 -14.05 2.44 5.61
C TRP A 287 -13.65 1.34 4.62
N HIS A 288 -12.53 0.69 4.88
CA HIS A 288 -11.96 -0.40 4.08
C HIS A 288 -11.30 -1.48 4.94
N GLY A 289 -10.86 -2.57 4.32
CA GLY A 289 -10.26 -3.72 5.03
C GLY A 289 -11.17 -4.95 5.14
N TYR A 290 -12.39 -4.86 4.57
CA TYR A 290 -13.31 -6.00 4.43
C TYR A 290 -12.72 -7.09 3.51
N ASP A 291 -13.51 -8.14 3.28
CA ASP A 291 -13.20 -9.19 2.31
C ASP A 291 -12.66 -8.61 0.98
N ASN A 292 -11.48 -9.08 0.58
CA ASN A 292 -10.77 -8.57 -0.59
C ASN A 292 -11.46 -8.89 -1.93
N GLU A 293 -12.46 -9.78 -1.94
CA GLU A 293 -13.30 -10.03 -3.12
C GLU A 293 -14.59 -9.19 -3.12
N PHE A 294 -14.87 -8.41 -2.07
CA PHE A 294 -15.97 -7.46 -2.05
C PHE A 294 -15.75 -6.35 -3.08
N ILE A 295 -16.77 -6.05 -3.87
CA ILE A 295 -16.64 -5.20 -5.05
C ILE A 295 -16.11 -3.79 -4.74
N ASP A 296 -16.49 -3.23 -3.59
CA ASP A 296 -16.06 -1.89 -3.18
C ASP A 296 -14.62 -1.87 -2.66
N MET A 297 -14.03 -3.02 -2.31
CA MET A 297 -12.60 -3.13 -1.94
C MET A 297 -11.68 -3.18 -3.16
N ARG A 298 -12.21 -3.25 -4.37
CA ARG A 298 -11.40 -3.23 -5.59
C ARG A 298 -10.68 -1.89 -5.74
N GLY A 299 -9.36 -1.98 -5.85
CA GLY A 299 -8.52 -0.88 -6.29
C GLY A 299 -8.53 -0.67 -7.80
N PHE A 300 -7.58 0.12 -8.29
CA PHE A 300 -7.37 0.33 -9.72
C PHE A 300 -5.90 0.12 -10.13
N PHE A 301 -5.69 -0.09 -11.43
CA PHE A 301 -4.37 -0.16 -12.05
C PHE A 301 -4.44 0.51 -13.42
N MET A 302 -3.51 1.41 -13.70
CA MET A 302 -3.31 2.05 -15.00
C MET A 302 -1.82 2.16 -15.29
N ALA A 303 -1.42 2.01 -16.54
CA ALA A 303 -0.04 2.22 -16.94
C ALA A 303 0.06 2.78 -18.36
N TYR A 304 1.08 3.58 -18.61
CA TYR A 304 1.41 4.11 -19.92
C TYR A 304 2.91 4.37 -20.05
N GLY A 305 3.40 4.34 -21.28
CA GLY A 305 4.83 4.46 -21.56
C GLY A 305 5.22 3.65 -22.79
N PRO A 306 6.51 3.62 -23.14
CA PRO A 306 7.03 2.86 -24.28
C PRO A 306 6.74 1.34 -24.19
N ASP A 307 6.73 0.77 -22.98
CA ASP A 307 6.57 -0.68 -22.78
C ASP A 307 5.11 -1.12 -22.66
N PHE A 308 4.14 -0.20 -22.66
CA PHE A 308 2.72 -0.51 -22.50
C PHE A 308 1.93 -0.32 -23.80
N LYS A 309 0.94 -1.20 -24.03
CA LYS A 309 0.00 -1.03 -25.14
C LYS A 309 -0.85 0.23 -24.96
N LYS A 310 -1.09 0.95 -26.05
CA LYS A 310 -1.94 2.14 -26.07
C LYS A 310 -3.41 1.76 -26.21
N ALA A 311 -4.30 2.50 -25.55
CA ALA A 311 -5.75 2.31 -25.60
C ALA A 311 -6.20 0.86 -25.34
N TYR A 312 -5.49 0.15 -24.47
CA TYR A 312 -5.76 -1.25 -24.14
C TYR A 312 -6.54 -1.36 -22.82
N ARG A 313 -7.58 -2.18 -22.81
CA ARG A 313 -8.33 -2.53 -21.59
C ARG A 313 -7.99 -3.97 -21.20
N ALA A 314 -7.22 -4.12 -20.12
CA ALA A 314 -6.86 -5.42 -19.60
C ALA A 314 -8.02 -6.08 -18.84
N ALA A 315 -7.95 -7.40 -18.69
CA ALA A 315 -8.75 -8.11 -17.70
C ALA A 315 -8.30 -7.72 -16.27
N PRO A 316 -9.14 -7.93 -15.23
CA PRO A 316 -8.74 -7.68 -13.85
C PRO A 316 -7.49 -8.47 -13.44
N ILE A 317 -6.63 -7.83 -12.65
CA ILE A 317 -5.40 -8.41 -12.08
C ILE A 317 -5.47 -8.37 -10.56
N ARG A 318 -4.52 -9.00 -9.87
CA ARG A 318 -4.38 -8.92 -8.40
C ARG A 318 -3.19 -8.04 -8.04
N GLY A 319 -3.20 -7.43 -6.85
CA GLY A 319 -2.08 -6.59 -6.37
C GLY A 319 -0.73 -7.32 -6.40
N VAL A 320 -0.72 -8.64 -6.13
CA VAL A 320 0.49 -9.48 -6.20
C VAL A 320 1.10 -9.59 -7.61
N ASP A 321 0.35 -9.26 -8.66
CA ASP A 321 0.83 -9.33 -10.05
C ASP A 321 1.65 -8.09 -10.43
N VAL A 322 1.43 -6.96 -9.76
CA VAL A 322 2.02 -5.66 -10.10
C VAL A 322 3.55 -5.69 -9.96
N TYR A 323 4.09 -6.44 -8.99
CA TYR A 323 5.53 -6.60 -8.81
C TYR A 323 6.24 -7.13 -10.06
N ASN A 324 5.64 -8.10 -10.76
CA ASN A 324 6.22 -8.66 -11.98
C ASN A 324 6.21 -7.65 -13.13
N VAL A 325 5.16 -6.82 -13.23
CA VAL A 325 5.08 -5.73 -14.22
C VAL A 325 6.17 -4.70 -13.95
N MET A 326 6.32 -4.24 -12.70
CA MET A 326 7.35 -3.28 -12.31
C MET A 326 8.76 -3.81 -12.59
N CYS A 327 9.06 -5.07 -12.23
CA CYS A 327 10.34 -5.69 -12.51
C CYS A 327 10.61 -5.76 -14.02
N ASN A 328 9.62 -6.15 -14.82
CA ASN A 328 9.77 -6.29 -16.26
C ASN A 328 10.13 -4.96 -16.95
N VAL A 329 9.38 -3.88 -16.67
CA VAL A 329 9.64 -2.57 -17.29
C VAL A 329 10.91 -1.90 -16.76
N ALA A 330 11.38 -2.30 -15.56
CA ALA A 330 12.67 -1.88 -15.02
C ALA A 330 13.85 -2.72 -15.54
N GLY A 331 13.60 -3.77 -16.32
CA GLY A 331 14.66 -4.68 -16.79
C GLY A 331 15.27 -5.55 -15.68
N ILE A 332 14.56 -5.75 -14.58
CA ILE A 332 15.01 -6.53 -13.42
C ILE A 332 14.36 -7.90 -13.43
N LYS A 333 15.14 -8.95 -13.09
CA LYS A 333 14.59 -10.28 -12.88
C LYS A 333 13.79 -10.32 -11.57
N PRO A 334 12.48 -10.62 -11.57
CA PRO A 334 11.71 -10.70 -10.34
C PRO A 334 12.20 -11.84 -9.42
N LEU A 335 12.18 -11.60 -8.11
CA LEU A 335 12.32 -12.65 -7.10
C LEU A 335 11.09 -13.57 -7.11
N PRO A 336 11.20 -14.81 -6.58
CA PRO A 336 10.03 -15.69 -6.41
C PRO A 336 8.90 -14.98 -5.68
N ASN A 337 7.71 -14.96 -6.29
CA ASN A 337 6.53 -14.26 -5.76
C ASN A 337 5.24 -14.99 -6.18
N ASN A 338 4.10 -14.54 -5.66
CA ASN A 338 2.80 -15.18 -5.93
C ASN A 338 2.05 -14.58 -7.14
N GLY A 339 2.63 -13.62 -7.83
CA GLY A 339 2.04 -13.03 -9.03
C GLY A 339 2.05 -13.99 -10.22
N SER A 340 1.05 -13.87 -11.10
CA SER A 340 0.91 -14.67 -12.31
C SER A 340 1.20 -13.83 -13.54
N TRP A 341 2.30 -14.14 -14.23
CA TRP A 341 2.69 -13.42 -15.44
C TRP A 341 1.61 -13.44 -16.54
N SER A 342 0.93 -14.58 -16.72
CA SER A 342 -0.14 -14.75 -17.70
C SER A 342 -1.33 -13.80 -17.53
N ARG A 343 -1.54 -13.24 -16.31
CA ARG A 343 -2.59 -12.24 -16.08
C ARG A 343 -2.21 -10.85 -16.57
N VAL A 344 -0.91 -10.57 -16.65
CA VAL A 344 -0.42 -9.21 -16.90
C VAL A 344 0.29 -9.04 -18.24
N GLU A 345 0.91 -10.07 -18.79
CA GLU A 345 1.77 -9.96 -19.98
C GLU A 345 1.07 -9.31 -21.19
N CYS A 346 -0.25 -9.52 -21.30
CA CYS A 346 -1.05 -8.99 -22.39
C CYS A 346 -1.12 -7.45 -22.44
N MET A 347 -0.79 -6.75 -21.35
CA MET A 347 -0.79 -5.28 -21.30
C MET A 347 0.49 -4.65 -21.87
N LEU A 348 1.57 -5.43 -21.99
CA LEU A 348 2.87 -4.96 -22.44
C LEU A 348 2.97 -4.98 -23.97
N SER A 349 3.71 -4.04 -24.53
CA SER A 349 4.03 -4.01 -25.94
C SER A 349 5.07 -5.11 -26.23
N SER A 350 4.99 -5.73 -27.41
CA SER A 350 5.94 -6.78 -27.84
C SER A 350 7.40 -6.30 -27.97
N ASN A 351 7.64 -5.00 -27.75
CA ASN A 351 8.95 -4.36 -27.79
C ASN A 351 9.57 -4.16 -26.40
N ALA A 352 8.94 -4.65 -25.31
CA ALA A 352 9.58 -4.73 -24.01
C ALA A 352 10.89 -5.51 -24.20
N ASN A 353 12.01 -4.78 -24.14
CA ASN A 353 13.32 -5.27 -24.58
C ASN A 353 13.57 -6.67 -24.02
N LEU A 354 13.53 -7.68 -24.90
CA LEU A 354 14.44 -8.82 -24.76
C LEU A 354 15.80 -8.16 -24.51
N ALA A 355 16.30 -8.28 -23.28
CA ALA A 355 17.64 -7.82 -22.93
C ALA A 355 18.55 -8.14 -24.11
N ARG A 356 19.10 -7.09 -24.76
CA ARG A 356 20.02 -7.31 -25.88
C ARG A 356 21.05 -8.30 -25.34
N PRO A 357 21.16 -9.52 -25.92
CA PRO A 357 22.11 -10.48 -25.40
C PRO A 357 23.45 -9.77 -25.41
N PHE A 358 24.14 -9.83 -24.27
CA PHE A 358 25.48 -9.30 -24.06
C PHE A 358 26.23 -9.45 -25.39
N ALA A 359 26.47 -8.33 -26.08
CA ALA A 359 27.33 -8.36 -27.24
C ALA A 359 28.69 -8.73 -26.67
N LEU A 360 29.04 -10.01 -26.77
CA LEU A 360 30.40 -10.48 -26.54
C LEU A 360 31.27 -9.57 -27.40
N SER A 361 32.00 -8.68 -26.73
CA SER A 361 32.99 -7.83 -27.35
C SER A 361 33.80 -8.69 -28.31
N SER A 362 33.88 -8.25 -29.57
CA SER A 362 34.58 -8.90 -30.67
C SER A 362 36.06 -9.20 -30.36
N CYS A 363 36.59 -8.73 -29.23
CA CYS A 363 37.91 -9.09 -28.72
C CYS A 363 38.01 -10.52 -28.14
N MET A 364 36.92 -11.16 -27.67
CA MET A 364 37.03 -12.50 -27.04
C MET A 364 37.09 -13.66 -28.05
N LEU A 365 36.55 -13.49 -29.26
CA LEU A 365 36.65 -14.50 -30.33
C LEU A 365 38.04 -14.57 -30.98
N ALA A 366 38.82 -13.49 -30.92
CA ALA A 366 40.18 -13.46 -31.45
C ALA A 366 41.20 -14.20 -30.55
N LEU A 367 40.90 -14.38 -29.27
CA LEU A 367 41.78 -15.10 -28.32
C LEU A 367 41.62 -16.63 -28.40
N ILE A 368 40.42 -17.13 -28.74
CA ILE A 368 40.17 -18.56 -28.87
C ILE A 368 40.77 -19.12 -30.18
N LEU A 369 40.83 -18.31 -31.24
CA LEU A 369 41.43 -18.72 -32.53
C LEU A 369 42.98 -18.68 -32.56
N ARG A 370 43.64 -18.10 -31.54
CA ARG A 370 45.11 -18.13 -31.40
C ARG A 370 45.64 -19.24 -30.48
N LEU A 371 44.76 -19.94 -29.76
CA LEU A 371 45.13 -21.10 -28.93
C LEU A 371 44.89 -22.44 -29.62
N LEU A 372 44.39 -22.43 -30.87
CA LEU A 372 44.09 -23.62 -31.67
C LEU A 372 44.80 -23.61 -33.04
N ALA A 373 45.87 -22.81 -33.21
CA ALA A 373 46.70 -22.78 -34.41
C ALA A 373 48.13 -23.22 -34.11
#